data_AF-A0A1B1JXF4-F1
#
_entry.id   AF-A0A1B1JXF4-F1
#
_cell.length_a   1.000
_cell.length_b   1.000
_cell.length_c   1.000
_cell.angle_alpha   90.00
_cell.angle_beta   90.00
_cell.angle_gamma   90.00
#
_symmetry.space_group_name_H-M   'P 1'
#
loop_
_entity.id
_entity.type
_entity.pdbx_description
1 polymer ?
#
loop_
_entity_poly.entity_id
_entity_poly.type
_entity_poly.pdbx_seq_one_letter_code
_entity_poly.pdbx_strand_id
1 'polypeptide(L)'
;MRRRITFTSVKVIAVGLLTMLASMLGAGTALAHSVVISSTPENGSEVAAGPERVSVTFNEALQESFASLTVVGPDGNLWTKGDPAVEGPTVSAELGELGPAGVYTVAFRVTSADGHPVSGTRTFTLTQEGSGTPGAAADSSGESGSGGVPLWPFIVAGVLVFGGGLWFALRKPRGEN
;
A
#
# COMPACT_ATOMS: atom_id res chain seq x y z
N MET A 1 48.35 -28.36 29.26
CA MET A 1 48.26 -27.55 28.03
C MET A 1 47.10 -26.56 28.15
N ARG A 2 47.39 -25.27 28.36
CA ARG A 2 46.36 -24.23 28.46
C ARG A 2 45.96 -23.82 27.05
N ARG A 3 44.73 -24.15 26.62
CA ARG A 3 44.14 -23.64 25.37
C ARG A 3 44.12 -22.11 25.49
N ARG A 4 45.11 -21.45 24.90
CA ARG A 4 45.07 -20.01 24.63
C ARG A 4 43.94 -19.84 23.61
N ILE A 5 42.73 -19.54 24.09
CA ILE A 5 41.71 -18.98 23.22
C ILE A 5 42.26 -17.64 22.81
N THR A 6 42.82 -17.62 21.60
CA THR A 6 43.55 -16.51 21.02
C THR A 6 42.63 -15.30 21.05
N PHE A 7 43.02 -14.23 21.76
CA PHE A 7 42.29 -12.95 21.84
C PHE A 7 41.87 -12.41 20.46
N THR A 8 42.58 -12.83 19.41
CA THR A 8 42.26 -12.60 18.00
C THR A 8 40.88 -13.13 17.60
N SER A 9 40.47 -14.31 18.08
CA SER A 9 39.17 -14.91 17.73
C SER A 9 37.99 -14.14 18.33
N VAL A 10 38.12 -13.62 19.56
CA VAL A 10 37.08 -12.81 20.21
C VAL A 10 36.95 -11.44 19.53
N LYS A 11 38.07 -10.83 19.13
CA LYS A 11 38.06 -9.56 18.38
C LYS A 11 37.43 -9.72 16.99
N VAL A 12 37.72 -10.82 16.28
CA VAL A 12 37.12 -11.10 14.97
C VAL A 12 35.60 -11.33 15.09
N ILE A 13 35.15 -12.05 16.13
CA ILE A 13 33.72 -12.24 16.38
C ILE A 13 33.04 -10.92 16.75
N ALA A 14 33.65 -10.10 17.61
CA ALA A 14 33.09 -8.81 18.03
C ALA A 14 33.00 -7.82 16.87
N VAL A 15 34.02 -7.75 16.02
CA VAL A 15 33.99 -6.92 14.80
C VAL A 15 32.93 -7.43 13.85
N GLY A 16 32.82 -8.75 13.64
CA GLY A 16 31.79 -9.35 12.78
C GLY A 16 30.36 -9.03 13.25
N LEU A 17 30.10 -9.13 14.56
CA LEU A 17 28.81 -8.79 15.15
C LEU A 17 28.50 -7.28 15.04
N LEU A 18 29.50 -6.42 15.27
CA LEU A 18 29.33 -4.98 15.15
C LEU A 18 29.05 -4.57 13.70
N THR A 19 29.75 -5.15 12.74
CA THR A 19 29.49 -4.92 11.31
C THR A 19 28.10 -5.40 10.90
N MET A 20 27.66 -6.55 11.38
CA MET A 20 26.33 -7.09 11.07
C MET A 20 25.22 -6.22 11.67
N LEU A 21 25.41 -5.75 12.91
CA LEU A 21 24.47 -4.84 13.56
C LEU A 21 24.42 -3.47 12.86
N ALA A 22 25.59 -2.92 12.48
CA ALA A 22 25.67 -1.68 11.71
C ALA A 22 24.98 -1.78 10.35
N SER A 23 25.09 -2.91 9.65
CA SER A 23 24.39 -3.14 8.38
C SER A 23 22.86 -3.21 8.54
N MET A 24 22.36 -3.71 9.68
CA MET A 24 20.92 -3.76 9.95
C MET A 24 20.31 -2.38 10.25
N LEU A 25 21.10 -1.45 10.78
CA LEU A 25 20.67 -0.06 11.04
C LEU A 25 20.56 0.79 9.76
N GLY A 26 21.10 0.30 8.62
CA GLY A 26 21.09 1.00 7.33
C GLY A 26 20.05 0.49 6.33
N ALA A 27 19.25 -0.51 6.68
CA ALA A 27 18.18 -1.01 5.81
C ALA A 27 17.03 0.00 5.77
N GLY A 28 17.08 0.94 4.83
CA GLY A 28 15.96 1.84 4.54
C GLY A 28 14.70 1.04 4.19
N THR A 29 13.54 1.55 4.58
CA THR A 29 12.26 1.00 4.12
C THR A 29 12.16 1.22 2.62
N ALA A 30 12.21 0.15 1.82
CA ALA A 30 11.83 0.25 0.41
C ALA A 30 10.34 0.63 0.35
N LEU A 31 10.04 1.83 -0.13
CA LEU A 31 8.67 2.27 -0.43
C LEU A 31 8.21 1.53 -1.70
N ALA A 32 7.80 0.27 -1.53
CA ALA A 32 7.36 -0.62 -2.60
C ALA A 32 5.85 -0.53 -2.89
N HIS A 33 5.12 0.38 -2.25
CA HIS A 33 3.68 0.48 -2.46
C HIS A 33 3.38 1.39 -3.66
N SER A 34 2.49 0.93 -4.53
CA SER A 34 1.87 1.76 -5.57
C SER A 34 1.23 2.99 -4.97
N VAL A 35 1.66 4.17 -5.42
CA VAL A 35 1.12 5.46 -5.00
C VAL A 35 0.56 6.20 -6.19
N VAL A 36 -0.57 6.88 -5.97
CA VAL A 36 -1.14 7.79 -6.95
C VAL A 36 -0.21 8.99 -7.10
N ILE A 37 0.17 9.30 -8.34
CA ILE A 37 1.02 10.45 -8.69
C ILE A 37 0.24 11.59 -9.34
N SER A 38 -0.89 11.30 -10.00
CA SER A 38 -1.77 12.32 -10.58
C SER A 38 -3.20 11.79 -10.77
N SER A 39 -4.14 12.71 -10.97
CA SER A 39 -5.50 12.42 -11.39
C SER A 39 -6.01 13.50 -12.33
N THR A 40 -6.95 13.13 -13.20
CA THR A 40 -7.70 14.06 -14.03
C THR A 40 -9.20 13.83 -13.77
N PRO A 41 -9.95 14.85 -13.32
CA PRO A 41 -9.49 16.14 -12.81
C PRO A 41 -8.50 16.03 -11.64
N GLU A 42 -7.74 17.10 -11.39
CA GLU A 42 -6.83 17.16 -10.26
C GLU A 42 -7.60 17.05 -8.94
N ASN A 43 -7.01 16.41 -7.95
CA ASN A 43 -7.64 16.23 -6.64
C ASN A 43 -7.98 17.58 -5.99
N GLY A 44 -9.26 17.78 -5.68
CA GLY A 44 -9.79 19.01 -5.10
C GLY A 44 -9.98 20.15 -6.10
N SER A 45 -9.80 19.91 -7.40
CA SER A 45 -10.02 20.93 -8.43
C SER A 45 -11.48 21.30 -8.60
N GLU A 46 -11.72 22.51 -9.07
CA GLU A 46 -13.04 22.99 -9.48
C GLU A 46 -13.11 23.00 -11.01
N VAL A 47 -14.20 22.47 -11.58
CA VAL A 47 -14.44 22.43 -13.02
C VAL A 47 -15.80 23.05 -13.33
N ALA A 48 -15.86 23.86 -14.38
CA ALA A 48 -17.13 24.46 -14.82
C ALA A 48 -18.01 23.47 -15.59
N ALA A 49 -17.39 22.60 -16.39
CA ALA A 49 -18.05 21.54 -17.13
C ALA A 49 -17.55 20.18 -16.67
N GLY A 50 -18.45 19.20 -16.60
CA GLY A 50 -18.09 17.82 -16.28
C GLY A 50 -17.15 17.24 -17.34
N PRO A 51 -16.07 16.56 -16.95
CA PRO A 51 -15.17 15.92 -17.91
C PRO A 51 -15.83 14.67 -18.51
N GLU A 52 -15.48 14.33 -19.75
CA GLU A 52 -15.97 13.11 -20.40
C GLU A 52 -15.38 11.82 -19.78
N ARG A 53 -14.26 11.95 -19.06
CA ARG A 53 -13.54 10.84 -18.45
C ARG A 53 -12.81 11.31 -17.20
N VAL A 54 -12.71 10.42 -16.22
CA VAL A 54 -11.79 10.57 -15.09
C VAL A 54 -10.65 9.57 -15.19
N SER A 55 -9.47 9.93 -14.69
CA SER A 55 -8.32 9.04 -14.62
C SER A 55 -7.50 9.23 -13.34
N VAL A 56 -6.83 8.16 -12.94
CA VAL A 56 -5.88 8.13 -11.82
C VAL A 56 -4.63 7.40 -12.29
N THR A 57 -3.48 8.05 -12.16
CA THR A 57 -2.18 7.52 -12.56
C THR A 57 -1.31 7.22 -11.36
N PHE A 58 -0.61 6.09 -11.41
CA PHE A 58 0.26 5.58 -10.35
C PHE A 58 1.74 5.66 -10.78
N ASN A 59 2.65 5.44 -9.84
CA ASN A 59 4.09 5.42 -10.08
C ASN A 59 4.61 4.13 -10.74
N GLU A 60 3.76 3.13 -10.92
CA GLU A 60 4.07 1.85 -11.57
C GLU A 60 2.89 1.33 -12.38
N ALA A 61 3.13 0.30 -13.20
CA ALA A 61 2.08 -0.32 -14.00
C ALA A 61 1.04 -1.05 -13.14
N LEU A 62 -0.19 -1.10 -13.65
CA LEU A 62 -1.32 -1.78 -13.03
C LEU A 62 -1.59 -3.11 -13.75
N GLN A 63 -2.18 -4.06 -13.04
CA GLN A 63 -2.82 -5.21 -13.65
C GLN A 63 -4.17 -4.81 -14.22
N GLU A 64 -4.49 -5.29 -15.42
CA GLU A 64 -5.75 -4.99 -16.10
C GLU A 64 -6.97 -5.64 -15.41
N SER A 65 -6.76 -6.79 -14.78
CA SER A 65 -7.83 -7.53 -14.11
C SER A 65 -8.20 -6.90 -12.75
N PHE A 66 -9.49 -6.95 -12.42
CA PHE A 66 -10.05 -6.53 -11.13
C PHE A 66 -9.89 -5.03 -10.80
N ALA A 67 -9.58 -4.19 -11.80
CA ALA A 67 -9.64 -2.75 -11.64
C ALA A 67 -11.10 -2.29 -11.51
N SER A 68 -11.35 -1.33 -10.63
CA SER A 68 -12.61 -0.61 -10.50
C SER A 68 -12.32 0.88 -10.38
N LEU A 69 -13.07 1.69 -11.11
CA LEU A 69 -13.08 3.14 -10.95
C LEU A 69 -14.50 3.64 -11.13
N THR A 70 -15.03 4.29 -10.10
CA THR A 70 -16.41 4.79 -10.04
C THR A 70 -16.41 6.25 -9.65
N VAL A 71 -17.45 6.98 -10.06
CA VAL A 71 -17.66 8.37 -9.66
C VAL A 71 -19.03 8.50 -9.04
N VAL A 72 -19.08 9.00 -7.81
CA VAL A 72 -20.30 9.26 -7.06
C VAL A 72 -20.51 10.76 -6.97
N GLY A 73 -21.71 11.23 -7.35
CA GLY A 73 -22.06 12.64 -7.32
C GLY A 73 -22.55 13.10 -5.94
N PRO A 74 -22.83 14.40 -5.78
CA PRO A 74 -23.36 14.96 -4.54
C PRO A 74 -24.76 14.44 -4.18
N ASP A 75 -25.45 13.84 -5.16
CA ASP A 75 -26.74 13.17 -5.02
C ASP A 75 -26.63 11.71 -4.53
N GLY A 76 -25.40 11.20 -4.34
CA GLY A 76 -25.15 9.83 -3.90
C GLY A 76 -25.32 8.76 -4.99
N ASN A 77 -25.48 9.16 -6.25
CA ASN A 77 -25.63 8.25 -7.38
C ASN A 77 -24.33 8.10 -8.17
N LEU A 78 -24.24 7.01 -8.94
CA LEU A 78 -23.12 6.75 -9.85
C LEU A 78 -23.22 7.59 -11.12
N TRP A 79 -22.11 8.16 -11.55
CA TRP A 79 -21.98 8.95 -12.78
C TRP A 79 -21.01 8.33 -13.80
N THR A 80 -20.36 7.23 -13.44
CA THR A 80 -19.53 6.43 -14.36
C THR A 80 -20.35 5.63 -15.35
N LYS A 81 -19.79 5.48 -16.55
CA LYS A 81 -20.32 4.68 -17.65
C LYS A 81 -19.33 3.60 -18.02
N GLY A 82 -19.86 2.39 -18.19
CA GLY A 82 -19.08 1.23 -18.61
C GLY A 82 -18.06 0.76 -17.58
N ASP A 83 -17.20 -0.14 -18.05
CA ASP A 83 -16.10 -0.69 -17.26
C ASP A 83 -14.88 0.23 -17.30
N PRO A 84 -14.03 0.22 -16.26
CA PRO A 84 -12.79 0.97 -16.28
C PRO A 84 -11.80 0.41 -17.31
N ALA A 85 -11.00 1.30 -17.89
CA ALA A 85 -9.88 0.95 -18.76
C ALA A 85 -8.55 1.14 -18.02
N VAL A 86 -7.63 0.18 -18.17
CA VAL A 86 -6.28 0.24 -17.61
C VAL A 86 -5.28 0.32 -18.76
N GLU A 87 -4.43 1.35 -18.74
CA GLU A 87 -3.36 1.57 -19.71
C GLU A 87 -2.05 1.88 -18.96
N GLY A 88 -1.17 0.87 -18.88
CA GLY A 88 0.09 0.96 -18.14
C GLY A 88 -0.15 1.36 -16.67
N PRO A 89 0.31 2.54 -16.21
CA PRO A 89 0.13 2.99 -14.83
C PRO A 89 -1.20 3.72 -14.57
N THR A 90 -2.11 3.80 -15.56
CA THR A 90 -3.32 4.64 -15.47
C THR A 90 -4.58 3.79 -15.52
N VAL A 91 -5.50 4.04 -14.59
CA VAL A 91 -6.89 3.57 -14.65
C VAL A 91 -7.80 4.74 -15.00
N SER A 92 -8.82 4.51 -15.83
CA SER A 92 -9.78 5.53 -16.22
C SER A 92 -11.19 4.98 -16.36
N ALA A 93 -12.20 5.85 -16.25
CA ALA A 93 -13.59 5.51 -16.54
C ALA A 93 -14.29 6.67 -17.25
N GLU A 94 -15.16 6.34 -18.18
CA GLU A 94 -15.98 7.32 -18.89
C GLU A 94 -17.09 7.83 -17.99
N LEU A 95 -17.48 9.09 -18.19
CA LEU A 95 -18.58 9.72 -17.49
C LEU A 95 -19.73 10.04 -18.44
N GLY A 96 -20.94 10.07 -17.90
CA GLY A 96 -22.03 10.80 -18.56
C GLY A 96 -21.83 12.31 -18.49
N GLU A 97 -22.70 13.04 -19.17
CA GLU A 97 -22.96 14.42 -18.77
C GLU A 97 -23.30 14.41 -17.27
N LEU A 98 -22.70 15.31 -16.50
CA LEU A 98 -22.94 15.41 -15.07
C LEU A 98 -24.21 16.22 -14.78
N GLY A 99 -24.77 16.06 -13.58
CA GLY A 99 -26.01 16.72 -13.18
C GLY A 99 -25.75 17.79 -12.12
N PRO A 100 -26.01 17.54 -10.83
CA PRO A 100 -25.95 18.59 -9.82
C PRO A 100 -24.55 19.17 -9.66
N ALA A 101 -24.48 20.48 -9.42
CA ALA A 101 -23.26 21.11 -8.94
C ALA A 101 -22.90 20.59 -7.54
N GLY A 102 -21.60 20.52 -7.25
CA GLY A 102 -21.10 20.01 -5.97
C GLY A 102 -19.94 19.05 -6.12
N VAL A 103 -19.64 18.33 -5.04
CA VAL A 103 -18.49 17.45 -4.95
C VAL A 103 -18.80 16.09 -5.58
N TYR A 104 -17.96 15.69 -6.52
CA TYR A 104 -17.92 14.37 -7.11
C TYR A 104 -16.73 13.59 -6.54
N THR A 105 -16.99 12.37 -6.10
CA THR A 105 -15.98 11.48 -5.50
C THR A 105 -15.62 10.37 -6.47
N VAL A 106 -14.36 10.37 -6.93
CA VAL A 106 -13.76 9.31 -7.73
C VAL A 106 -13.20 8.25 -6.79
N ALA A 107 -13.84 7.09 -6.71
CA ALA A 107 -13.38 5.95 -5.93
C ALA A 107 -12.71 4.92 -6.85
N PHE A 108 -11.53 4.44 -6.47
CA PHE A 108 -10.79 3.45 -7.25
C PHE A 108 -10.28 2.30 -6.38
N ARG A 109 -10.15 1.14 -7.03
CA ARG A 109 -9.43 -0.02 -6.53
C ARG A 109 -8.71 -0.68 -7.69
N VAL A 110 -7.41 -0.85 -7.57
CA VAL A 110 -6.53 -1.40 -8.61
C VAL A 110 -5.56 -2.39 -7.97
N THR A 111 -4.88 -3.17 -8.80
CA THR A 111 -3.79 -4.06 -8.35
C THR A 111 -2.52 -3.62 -9.05
N SER A 112 -1.46 -3.32 -8.30
CA SER A 112 -0.15 -2.98 -8.86
C SER A 112 0.52 -4.17 -9.54
N ALA A 113 1.55 -3.90 -10.35
CA ALA A 113 2.33 -4.93 -11.03
C ALA A 113 2.95 -5.95 -10.06
N ASP A 114 3.23 -5.55 -8.81
CA ASP A 114 3.73 -6.42 -7.75
C ASP A 114 2.65 -7.29 -7.06
N GLY A 115 1.38 -7.10 -7.41
CA GLY A 115 0.25 -7.88 -6.91
C GLY A 115 -0.47 -7.31 -5.69
N HIS A 116 -0.08 -6.14 -5.17
CA HIS A 116 -0.78 -5.53 -4.05
C HIS A 116 -2.04 -4.76 -4.49
N PRO A 117 -3.19 -4.96 -3.81
CA PRO A 117 -4.36 -4.13 -4.06
C PRO A 117 -4.18 -2.75 -3.44
N VAL A 118 -4.47 -1.71 -4.21
CA VAL A 118 -4.48 -0.31 -3.77
C VAL A 118 -5.88 0.25 -3.98
N SER A 119 -6.38 0.97 -3.00
CA SER A 119 -7.70 1.62 -3.06
C SER A 119 -7.62 3.02 -2.50
N GLY A 120 -8.50 3.89 -2.96
CA GLY A 120 -8.56 5.26 -2.47
C GLY A 120 -9.61 6.09 -3.17
N THR A 121 -9.62 7.37 -2.83
CA THR A 121 -10.55 8.34 -3.39
C THR A 121 -9.84 9.62 -3.84
N ARG A 122 -10.43 10.28 -4.83
CA ARG A 122 -10.11 11.63 -5.29
C ARG A 122 -11.40 12.40 -5.43
N THR A 123 -11.33 13.73 -5.33
CA THR A 123 -12.52 14.57 -5.46
C THR A 123 -12.33 15.65 -6.50
N PHE A 124 -13.40 16.09 -7.13
CA PHE A 124 -13.46 17.34 -7.87
C PHE A 124 -14.82 18.00 -7.65
N THR A 125 -14.90 19.32 -7.80
CA THR A 125 -16.13 20.08 -7.63
C THR A 125 -16.64 20.57 -8.97
N LEU A 126 -17.85 20.18 -9.34
CA LEU A 126 -18.55 20.77 -10.47
C LEU A 126 -19.21 22.07 -10.02
N THR A 127 -18.88 23.19 -10.66
CA THR A 127 -19.35 24.53 -10.24
C THR A 127 -20.62 24.99 -10.93
N GLN A 128 -21.04 24.31 -12.01
CA GLN A 128 -22.28 24.60 -12.74
C GLN A 128 -23.12 23.35 -12.87
N GLU A 129 -24.43 23.47 -12.67
CA GLU A 129 -25.36 22.36 -12.87
C GLU A 129 -25.39 21.96 -14.34
N GLY A 130 -25.30 20.66 -14.60
CA GLY A 130 -25.54 20.04 -15.90
C GLY A 130 -26.91 19.35 -15.94
N SER A 131 -27.25 18.79 -17.11
CA SER A 131 -28.53 18.13 -17.36
C SER A 131 -28.44 16.60 -17.45
N GLY A 132 -27.31 16.06 -16.98
CA GLY A 132 -27.04 14.65 -16.96
C GLY A 132 -28.05 13.83 -16.15
N THR A 133 -28.21 12.56 -16.52
CA THR A 133 -29.01 11.59 -15.77
C THR A 133 -28.07 10.64 -15.01
N PRO A 134 -28.22 10.51 -13.68
CA PRO A 134 -27.39 9.61 -12.89
C PRO A 134 -27.71 8.14 -13.17
N GLY A 135 -26.77 7.27 -12.83
CA GLY A 135 -26.96 5.83 -12.72
C GLY A 135 -27.61 5.44 -11.38
N ALA A 136 -27.39 4.19 -10.97
CA ALA A 136 -27.91 3.67 -9.71
C ALA A 136 -27.31 4.40 -8.48
N ALA A 137 -28.01 4.34 -7.36
CA ALA A 137 -27.49 4.78 -6.07
C ALA A 137 -26.23 3.99 -5.69
N ALA A 138 -25.25 4.65 -5.08
CA ALA A 138 -24.03 4.00 -4.63
C ALA A 138 -24.25 3.22 -3.33
N ASP A 139 -23.99 1.92 -3.33
CA ASP A 139 -24.05 1.09 -2.13
C ASP A 139 -22.87 1.39 -1.18
N SER A 140 -23.18 1.85 0.03
CA SER A 140 -22.17 2.33 1.01
C SER A 140 -21.57 1.24 1.91
N SER A 141 -21.83 -0.05 1.65
CA SER A 141 -21.36 -1.16 2.48
C SER A 141 -19.92 -1.59 2.11
N GLY A 142 -18.93 -0.80 2.53
CA GLY A 142 -17.51 -1.10 2.39
C GLY A 142 -16.91 -1.70 3.67
N GLU A 143 -16.74 -3.03 3.71
CA GLU A 143 -16.06 -3.77 4.79
C GLU A 143 -14.56 -3.43 4.79
N SER A 144 -14.08 -2.73 5.83
CA SER A 144 -12.67 -2.41 6.02
C SER A 144 -11.90 -3.62 6.57
N GLY A 145 -11.50 -4.53 5.70
CA GLY A 145 -10.67 -5.68 6.05
C GLY A 145 -9.20 -5.33 6.30
N SER A 146 -8.86 -4.88 7.51
CA SER A 146 -7.48 -4.79 7.99
C SER A 146 -6.93 -6.19 8.34
N GLY A 147 -6.64 -7.00 7.34
CA GLY A 147 -6.10 -8.37 7.47
C GLY A 147 -4.59 -8.43 7.71
N GLY A 148 -4.06 -7.65 8.67
CA GLY A 148 -2.64 -7.70 9.02
C GLY A 148 -2.32 -8.87 9.95
N VAL A 149 -1.43 -9.78 9.55
CA VAL A 149 -0.92 -10.85 10.44
C VAL A 149 -0.12 -10.19 11.58
N PRO A 150 -0.47 -10.46 12.84
CA PRO A 150 0.19 -9.80 13.95
C PRO A 150 1.64 -10.27 14.10
N LEU A 151 2.58 -9.34 14.31
CA LEU A 151 4.02 -9.60 14.32
C LEU A 151 4.55 -10.30 15.59
N TRP A 152 3.76 -10.37 16.66
CA TRP A 152 4.19 -10.92 17.95
C TRP A 152 4.66 -12.39 17.93
N PRO A 153 4.11 -13.32 17.11
CA PRO A 153 4.61 -14.70 17.08
C PRO A 153 6.06 -14.78 16.60
N PHE A 154 6.45 -13.91 15.66
CA PHE A 154 7.82 -13.85 15.13
C PHE A 154 8.80 -13.28 16.16
N ILE A 155 8.37 -12.29 16.96
CA ILE A 155 9.19 -11.74 18.05
C ILE A 155 9.45 -12.81 19.12
N VAL A 156 8.41 -13.56 19.52
CA VAL A 156 8.55 -14.65 20.50
C VAL A 156 9.49 -15.74 19.99
N ALA A 157 9.36 -16.15 18.73
CA ALA A 157 10.24 -17.14 18.12
C ALA A 157 11.72 -16.66 18.11
N GLY A 158 11.96 -15.40 17.75
CA GLY A 158 13.30 -14.82 17.76
C GLY A 158 13.96 -14.82 19.14
N VAL A 159 13.21 -14.43 20.19
CA VAL A 159 13.70 -14.42 21.58
C VAL A 159 14.05 -15.83 22.06
N LEU A 160 13.24 -16.84 21.75
CA LEU A 160 13.48 -18.22 22.16
C LEU A 160 14.74 -18.81 21.52
N VAL A 161 14.94 -18.57 20.21
CA VAL A 161 16.13 -19.04 19.49
C VAL A 161 17.39 -18.39 20.05
N PHE A 162 17.37 -17.07 20.27
CA PHE A 162 18.52 -16.34 20.80
C PHE A 162 18.84 -16.76 22.24
N GLY A 163 17.81 -16.84 23.10
CA GLY A 163 17.96 -17.28 24.49
C GLY A 163 18.49 -18.71 24.62
N GLY A 164 17.97 -19.64 23.80
CA GLY A 164 18.42 -21.02 23.76
C GLY A 164 19.87 -21.16 23.28
N GLY A 165 20.26 -20.42 22.24
CA GLY A 165 21.64 -20.35 21.76
C GLY A 165 22.61 -19.81 22.80
N LEU A 166 22.23 -18.74 23.50
CA LEU A 166 23.04 -18.14 24.57
C LEU A 166 23.21 -19.11 25.75
N TRP A 167 22.13 -19.79 26.16
CA TRP A 167 22.19 -20.78 27.23
C TRP A 167 23.07 -21.97 26.86
N PHE A 168 22.95 -22.49 25.64
CA PHE A 168 23.77 -23.60 25.16
C PHE A 168 25.26 -23.23 25.08
N ALA A 169 25.57 -22.00 24.66
CA ALA A 169 26.95 -21.52 24.60
C ALA A 169 27.55 -21.26 25.99
N LEU A 170 26.74 -20.87 26.96
CA LEU A 170 27.17 -20.57 28.34
C LEU A 170 27.09 -21.77 29.30
N ARG A 171 26.51 -22.90 28.88
CA ARG A 171 26.45 -24.09 29.73
C ARG A 171 27.86 -24.62 29.99
N LYS A 172 28.34 -24.47 31.22
CA LYS A 172 29.60 -25.05 31.67
C LYS A 172 29.46 -26.59 31.62
N PRO A 173 30.34 -27.33 30.92
CA PRO A 173 30.30 -28.78 30.95
C PRO A 173 30.56 -29.24 32.39
N ARG A 174 29.65 -30.05 32.94
CA ARG A 174 29.85 -30.71 34.23
C ARG A 174 30.96 -31.74 34.04
N GLY A 175 32.07 -31.56 34.73
CA GLY A 175 33.10 -32.60 34.84
C GLY A 175 32.53 -33.76 35.63
N GLU A 176 32.60 -34.95 35.04
CA GLU A 176 32.35 -36.22 35.71
C GLU A 176 33.49 -36.46 36.71
N ASN A 177 33.14 -36.68 37.99
CA ASN A 177 34.06 -37.15 39.02
C ASN A 177 34.05 -38.67 39.06
#